data_AF-A0A2V7ZDQ3-F1
#
_entry.id   AF-A0A2V7ZDQ3-F1
#
_cell.length_a   1.000
_cell.length_b   1.000
_cell.length_c   1.000
_cell.angle_alpha   90.00
_cell.angle_beta   90.00
_cell.angle_gamma   90.00
#
_symmetry.space_group_name_H-M   'P 1'
#
loop_
_entity.id
_entity.type
_entity.pdbx_description
1 polymer ?
#
loop_
_entity_poly.entity_id
_entity_poly.type
_entity_poly.pdbx_seq_one_letter_code
_entity_poly.pdbx_strand_id
1 'polypeptide(L)'
;MTMRFCLRILCVACAAAASAASPARAHDLERTQVSLTFARDGSFVLDVSNDPSWLTLRMEPFLRGPQRTAPREGAAPRERAVPQEAAAPRQAFIDRVVLWVDGREVRPESAELLPPRIENGLATYRLRGHMPLDARTLRWYYGLVVDPYPLTI
;
A
#
# COMPACT_ATOMS: atom_id res chain seq x y z
N MET A 1 -41.37 25.32 40.53
CA MET A 1 -40.19 25.88 39.85
C MET A 1 -39.11 24.79 39.83
N THR A 2 -39.21 23.80 38.92
CA THR A 2 -38.41 22.56 39.05
C THR A 2 -38.10 21.89 37.71
N MET A 3 -39.03 21.83 36.76
CA MET A 3 -38.82 21.10 35.49
C MET A 3 -37.93 21.83 34.46
N ARG A 4 -38.00 23.18 34.43
CA ARG A 4 -37.20 24.01 33.50
C ARG A 4 -35.71 24.12 33.88
N PHE A 5 -35.39 23.92 35.16
CA PHE A 5 -34.02 23.94 35.66
C PHE A 5 -33.30 22.62 35.36
N CYS A 6 -33.96 21.48 35.59
CA CYS A 6 -33.41 20.17 35.24
C CYS A 6 -33.14 20.02 33.74
N LEU A 7 -34.04 20.53 32.88
CA LEU A 7 -33.86 20.49 31.43
C LEU A 7 -32.63 21.32 30.98
N ARG A 8 -32.39 22.49 31.60
CA ARG A 8 -31.23 23.34 31.29
C ARG A 8 -29.91 22.70 31.73
N ILE A 9 -29.88 22.06 32.90
CA ILE A 9 -28.69 21.35 33.39
C ILE A 9 -28.37 20.16 32.48
N LEU A 10 -29.39 19.41 32.04
CA LEU A 10 -29.22 18.30 31.10
C LEU A 10 -28.67 18.78 29.74
N CYS A 11 -29.20 19.89 29.21
CA CYS A 11 -28.70 20.47 27.95
C CYS A 11 -27.24 20.91 28.04
N VAL A 12 -26.82 21.52 29.16
CA VAL A 12 -25.43 21.95 29.36
C VAL A 12 -24.49 20.75 29.50
N ALA A 13 -24.91 19.68 30.19
CA ALA A 13 -24.13 18.46 30.30
C ALA A 13 -23.95 17.74 28.94
N CYS A 14 -24.99 17.68 28.11
CA CYS A 14 -24.89 17.14 26.75
C CYS A 14 -23.99 17.98 25.85
N ALA A 15 -24.05 19.32 25.97
CA ALA A 15 -23.19 20.23 25.21
C ALA A 15 -21.71 20.08 25.61
N ALA A 16 -21.41 19.90 26.89
CA ALA A 16 -20.05 19.68 27.37
C ALA A 16 -19.46 18.33 26.91
N ALA A 17 -20.28 17.28 26.82
CA ALA A 17 -19.86 15.98 26.31
C ALA A 17 -19.54 15.99 24.80
N ALA A 18 -20.24 16.81 24.01
CA ALA A 18 -19.98 16.97 22.58
C ALA A 18 -18.63 17.66 22.29
N SER A 19 -18.18 18.54 23.18
CA SER A 19 -16.90 19.26 23.06
C SER A 19 -15.67 18.41 23.38
N ALA A 20 -15.85 17.28 24.05
CA ALA A 20 -14.78 16.34 24.40
C ALA A 20 -14.60 15.22 23.37
N ALA A 21 -15.42 15.21 22.31
CA ALA A 21 -15.22 14.29 21.20
C ALA A 21 -13.91 14.68 20.50
N SER A 22 -12.87 13.87 20.69
CA SER A 22 -11.71 13.90 19.80
C SER A 22 -12.23 13.82 18.37
N PRO A 23 -11.72 14.64 17.42
CA PRO A 23 -12.14 14.52 16.04
C PRO A 23 -11.87 13.07 15.65
N ALA A 24 -12.92 12.31 15.38
CA ALA A 24 -12.81 11.07 14.66
C ALA A 24 -12.24 11.47 13.30
N ARG A 25 -10.91 11.37 13.17
CA ARG A 25 -10.25 11.36 11.87
C ARG A 25 -10.87 10.13 11.21
N ALA A 26 -11.86 10.35 10.37
CA ALA A 26 -12.29 9.35 9.42
C ALA A 26 -11.05 9.11 8.55
N HIS A 27 -10.23 8.16 8.96
CA HIS A 27 -9.06 7.75 8.22
C HIS A 27 -9.62 7.17 6.93
N ASP A 28 -9.36 7.86 5.83
CA ASP A 28 -9.55 7.29 4.50
C ASP A 28 -8.53 6.16 4.37
N LEU A 29 -8.95 4.98 4.83
CA LEU A 29 -8.15 3.77 4.94
C LEU A 29 -7.67 3.28 3.57
N GLU A 30 -8.34 3.71 2.50
CA GLU A 30 -8.05 3.28 1.13
C GLU A 30 -7.24 4.33 0.34
N ARG A 31 -6.74 5.37 1.00
CA ARG A 31 -5.97 6.43 0.36
C ARG A 31 -4.71 5.87 -0.29
N THR A 32 -4.75 5.80 -1.61
CA THR A 32 -3.65 5.39 -2.47
C THR A 32 -3.10 6.60 -3.22
N GLN A 33 -1.77 6.69 -3.38
CA GLN A 33 -1.11 7.66 -4.24
C GLN A 33 -0.05 6.96 -5.07
N VAL A 34 -0.07 7.19 -6.38
CA VAL A 34 0.92 6.60 -7.30
C VAL A 34 1.67 7.71 -8.00
N SER A 35 3.00 7.65 -7.97
CA SER A 35 3.89 8.51 -8.74
C SER A 35 4.83 7.67 -9.57
N LEU A 36 4.98 7.99 -10.84
CA LEU A 36 5.93 7.35 -11.74
C LEU A 36 6.84 8.41 -12.33
N THR A 37 8.15 8.24 -12.22
CA THR A 37 9.14 9.18 -12.74
C THR A 37 10.11 8.45 -13.64
N PHE A 38 10.46 9.09 -14.75
CA PHE A 38 11.37 8.57 -15.74
C PHE A 38 12.64 9.39 -15.82
N ALA A 39 13.77 8.71 -15.95
CA ALA A 39 15.04 9.33 -16.29
C ALA A 39 15.37 9.11 -17.78
N ARG A 40 16.28 9.94 -18.30
CA ARG A 40 16.70 9.91 -19.71
C ARG A 40 17.44 8.64 -20.12
N ASP A 41 17.96 7.89 -19.16
CA ASP A 41 18.65 6.62 -19.36
C ASP A 41 17.69 5.41 -19.40
N GLY A 42 16.38 5.66 -19.35
CA GLY A 42 15.36 4.62 -19.37
C GLY A 42 15.10 4.02 -17.99
N SER A 43 15.79 4.45 -16.94
CA SER A 43 15.43 4.06 -15.58
C SER A 43 14.11 4.74 -15.15
N PHE A 44 13.34 4.03 -14.34
CA PHE A 44 12.13 4.57 -13.72
C PHE A 44 12.10 4.35 -12.22
N VAL A 45 11.42 5.25 -11.52
CA VAL A 45 11.03 5.10 -10.12
C VAL A 45 9.53 5.20 -10.04
N LEU A 46 8.92 4.19 -9.42
CA LEU A 46 7.50 4.11 -9.19
C LEU A 46 7.27 4.06 -7.68
N ASP A 47 6.60 5.07 -7.13
CA ASP A 47 6.22 5.12 -5.73
C ASP A 47 4.74 4.81 -5.61
N VAL A 48 4.40 3.69 -4.97
CA VAL A 48 3.02 3.30 -4.65
C VAL A 48 2.82 3.47 -3.14
N SER A 49 2.10 4.51 -2.75
CA SER A 49 1.89 4.88 -1.34
C SER A 49 0.47 4.54 -0.89
N ASN A 50 0.34 3.87 0.27
CA ASN A 50 -0.94 3.43 0.82
C ASN A 50 -0.97 3.65 2.34
N ASP A 51 -2.16 3.60 2.93
CA ASP A 51 -2.30 3.48 4.38
C ASP A 51 -1.58 2.20 4.87
N PRO A 52 -0.78 2.24 5.95
CA PRO A 52 0.01 1.10 6.39
C PRO A 52 -0.83 -0.08 6.88
N SER A 53 -1.97 0.19 7.52
CA SER A 53 -2.85 -0.85 8.05
C SER A 53 -3.61 -1.54 6.93
N TRP A 54 -4.08 -0.79 5.94
CA TRP A 54 -4.64 -1.32 4.70
C TRP A 54 -3.62 -2.19 3.95
N LEU A 55 -2.39 -1.70 3.80
CA LEU A 55 -1.34 -2.40 3.06
C LEU A 55 -1.00 -3.75 3.72
N THR A 56 -0.95 -3.77 5.05
CA THR A 56 -0.74 -4.99 5.84
C THR A 56 -1.85 -6.01 5.56
N LEU A 57 -3.12 -5.60 5.65
CA LEU A 57 -4.28 -6.46 5.42
C LEU A 57 -4.32 -7.02 3.99
N ARG A 58 -4.00 -6.19 2.98
CA ARG A 58 -4.06 -6.60 1.57
C ARG A 58 -2.88 -7.43 1.12
N MET A 59 -1.72 -7.29 1.77
CA MET A 59 -0.54 -8.09 1.46
C MET A 59 -0.55 -9.45 2.15
N GLU A 60 -1.20 -9.59 3.30
CA GLU A 60 -1.20 -10.81 4.10
C GLU A 60 -1.48 -12.11 3.30
N PRO A 61 -2.46 -12.19 2.38
CA PRO A 61 -2.70 -13.40 1.59
C PRO A 61 -1.50 -13.84 0.74
N PHE A 62 -0.65 -12.90 0.31
CA PHE A 62 0.50 -13.17 -0.56
C PHE A 62 1.77 -13.48 0.22
N LEU A 63 1.83 -13.06 1.49
CA LEU A 63 2.97 -13.33 2.37
C LEU A 63 2.94 -14.74 2.97
N ARG A 64 1.75 -15.35 3.09
CA ARG A 64 1.60 -16.71 3.63
C ARG A 64 2.12 -17.84 2.71
N GLY A 65 2.61 -17.50 1.51
CA GLY A 65 3.07 -18.46 0.50
C GLY A 65 1.94 -19.36 -0.01
N PRO A 66 2.20 -20.25 -0.99
CA PRO A 66 1.24 -21.28 -1.35
C PRO A 66 0.93 -22.10 -0.09
N GLN A 67 -0.35 -22.29 0.25
CA GLN A 67 -0.71 -23.32 1.23
C GLN A 67 -0.08 -24.62 0.75
N ARG A 68 0.96 -25.10 1.45
CA ARG A 68 1.53 -26.42 1.22
C ARG A 68 0.42 -27.42 1.45
N THR A 69 -0.21 -27.89 0.38
CA THR A 69 -1.01 -29.11 0.36
C THR A 69 -0.07 -30.26 0.71
N ALA A 70 -0.04 -30.61 2.00
CA ALA A 70 0.66 -31.75 2.65
C ALA A 70 2.15 -31.99 2.30
N PRO A 71 3.01 -32.39 3.25
CA PRO A 71 4.40 -32.74 2.93
C PRO A 71 4.46 -33.97 2.01
N ARG A 72 5.17 -33.89 0.87
CA ARG A 72 5.79 -35.07 0.26
C ARG A 72 6.98 -35.46 1.14
N GLU A 73 6.91 -36.63 1.76
CA GLU A 73 8.05 -37.24 2.45
C GLU A 73 9.26 -37.29 1.51
N GLY A 74 10.41 -36.77 1.96
CA GLY A 74 11.71 -36.95 1.27
C GLY A 74 12.44 -35.70 0.74
N ALA A 75 12.01 -34.47 1.02
CA ALA A 75 12.73 -33.29 0.54
C ALA A 75 13.99 -32.98 1.36
N ALA A 76 15.17 -33.05 0.72
CA ALA A 76 16.50 -32.80 1.29
C ALA A 76 16.69 -31.36 1.84
N PRO A 77 17.68 -31.12 2.73
CA PRO A 77 17.89 -29.82 3.37
C PRO A 77 18.36 -28.78 2.34
N ARG A 78 17.62 -27.67 2.22
CA ARG A 78 17.99 -26.55 1.32
C ARG A 78 19.06 -25.68 1.97
N GLU A 79 20.13 -25.47 1.21
CA GLU A 79 21.23 -24.54 1.50
C GLU A 79 20.72 -23.12 1.81
N ARG A 80 21.48 -22.42 2.65
CA ARG A 80 21.11 -21.16 3.28
C ARG A 80 20.96 -20.03 2.27
N ALA A 81 19.74 -19.80 1.81
CA ALA A 81 19.34 -18.63 1.05
C ALA A 81 19.34 -17.36 1.93
N VAL A 82 19.54 -16.20 1.28
CA VAL A 82 19.21 -14.84 1.76
C VAL A 82 17.99 -14.87 2.70
N PRO A 83 17.91 -14.08 3.79
CA PRO A 83 16.75 -14.11 4.69
C PRO A 83 15.45 -14.01 3.88
N GLN A 84 14.83 -15.17 3.66
CA GLN A 84 13.78 -15.34 2.65
C GLN A 84 12.54 -14.54 3.03
N GLU A 85 12.41 -14.24 4.32
CA GLU A 85 11.40 -13.41 4.95
C GLU A 85 11.47 -11.93 4.53
N ALA A 86 12.65 -11.38 4.20
CA ALA A 86 12.77 -9.99 3.78
C ALA A 86 12.59 -9.80 2.26
N ALA A 87 12.90 -10.82 1.46
CA ALA A 87 12.72 -10.80 0.01
C ALA A 87 11.27 -11.11 -0.41
N ALA A 88 10.59 -12.01 0.31
CA ALA A 88 9.23 -12.43 -0.02
C ALA A 88 8.21 -11.27 -0.06
N PRO A 89 8.19 -10.31 0.88
CA PRO A 89 7.27 -9.17 0.82
C PRO A 89 7.51 -8.26 -0.38
N ARG A 90 8.78 -8.04 -0.73
CA ARG A 90 9.17 -7.21 -1.88
C ARG A 90 8.73 -7.84 -3.18
N GLN A 91 9.02 -9.13 -3.35
CA GLN A 91 8.62 -9.87 -4.56
C GLN A 91 7.09 -9.96 -4.67
N ALA A 92 6.41 -10.29 -3.57
CA ALA A 92 4.95 -10.36 -3.54
C ALA A 92 4.31 -9.04 -3.98
N PHE A 93 4.92 -7.90 -3.64
CA PHE A 93 4.43 -6.59 -4.08
C PHE A 93 4.73 -6.34 -5.57
N ILE A 94 5.94 -6.64 -6.06
CA ILE A 94 6.30 -6.55 -7.49
C ILE A 94 5.32 -7.34 -8.36
N ASP A 95 4.92 -8.53 -7.91
CA ASP A 95 4.01 -9.39 -8.68
C ASP A 95 2.60 -8.80 -8.83
N ARG A 96 2.25 -7.75 -8.08
CA ARG A 96 0.97 -7.01 -8.21
C ARG A 96 1.09 -5.80 -9.11
N VAL A 97 2.28 -5.51 -9.59
CA VAL A 97 2.58 -4.35 -10.40
C VAL A 97 2.91 -4.79 -11.83
N VAL A 98 2.18 -4.25 -12.80
CA VAL A 98 2.44 -4.49 -14.22
C VAL A 98 2.46 -3.16 -14.97
N LEU A 99 3.57 -2.88 -15.64
CA LEU A 99 3.65 -1.82 -16.64
C LEU A 99 3.53 -2.47 -18.02
N TRP A 100 2.70 -1.92 -18.89
CA TRP A 100 2.67 -2.28 -20.31
C TRP A 100 3.22 -1.12 -21.10
N VAL A 101 4.38 -1.33 -21.71
CA VAL A 101 5.08 -0.34 -22.54
C VAL A 101 5.04 -0.80 -23.98
N ASP A 102 4.40 -0.02 -24.86
CA ASP A 102 4.26 -0.35 -26.29
C ASP A 102 3.77 -1.78 -26.55
N GLY A 103 2.80 -2.22 -25.73
CA GLY A 103 2.19 -3.55 -25.84
C GLY A 103 3.05 -4.69 -25.28
N ARG A 104 4.15 -4.40 -24.58
CA ARG A 104 4.98 -5.39 -23.88
C ARG A 104 4.93 -5.21 -22.38
N GLU A 105 4.91 -6.32 -21.66
CA GLU A 105 5.00 -6.31 -20.21
C GLU A 105 6.40 -5.92 -19.74
N VAL A 106 6.48 -4.95 -18.85
CA VAL A 106 7.68 -4.50 -18.15
C VAL A 106 7.43 -4.65 -16.65
N ARG A 107 8.32 -5.35 -15.97
CA ARG A 107 8.27 -5.56 -14.52
C ARG A 107 9.32 -4.70 -13.83
N PRO A 108 9.02 -4.14 -12.65
CA PRO A 108 10.05 -3.60 -11.78
C PRO A 108 11.06 -4.69 -11.38
N GLU A 109 12.32 -4.28 -11.26
CA GLU A 109 13.45 -5.14 -10.93
C GLU A 109 13.67 -5.21 -9.41
N SER A 110 13.25 -4.18 -8.68
CA SER A 110 13.38 -4.11 -7.22
C SER A 110 12.25 -3.34 -6.57
N ALA A 111 12.05 -3.61 -5.28
CA ALA A 111 11.11 -2.90 -4.43
C ALA A 111 11.70 -2.65 -3.03
N GLU A 112 11.43 -1.48 -2.48
CA GLU A 112 11.79 -1.07 -1.13
C GLU A 112 10.55 -0.53 -0.41
N LEU A 113 10.27 -1.03 0.80
CA LEU A 113 9.23 -0.46 1.64
C LEU A 113 9.81 0.68 2.47
N LEU A 114 9.35 1.90 2.21
CA LEU A 114 9.66 3.09 2.97
C LEU A 114 8.59 3.27 4.07
N PRO A 115 9.00 3.69 5.28
CA PRO A 115 8.07 3.88 6.40
C PRO A 115 7.08 5.03 6.12
N PRO A 116 5.99 5.11 6.90
CA PRO A 116 5.01 6.18 6.77
C PRO A 116 5.64 7.58 6.89
N ARG A 117 5.36 8.46 5.94
CA ARG A 117 5.81 9.87 6.02
C ARG A 117 4.95 10.63 7.03
N ILE A 118 5.56 11.54 7.79
CA ILE A 118 4.86 12.38 8.79
C ILE A 118 3.77 13.23 8.12
N GLU A 119 4.03 13.73 6.91
CA GLU A 119 3.17 14.68 6.20
C GLU A 119 1.83 14.09 5.77
N ASN A 120 1.83 12.85 5.28
CA ASN A 120 0.65 12.21 4.69
C ASN A 120 0.24 10.89 5.36
N GLY A 121 1.07 10.35 6.26
CA GLY A 121 0.82 9.09 6.96
C GLY A 121 0.96 7.83 6.10
N LEU A 122 1.37 7.94 4.84
CA LEU A 122 1.39 6.81 3.89
C LEU A 122 2.74 6.11 3.89
N ALA A 123 2.72 4.77 3.96
CA ALA A 123 3.88 3.94 3.65
C ALA A 123 4.02 3.80 2.14
N THR A 124 5.26 3.72 1.62
CA THR A 124 5.51 3.70 0.18
C THR A 124 6.30 2.46 -0.21
N TYR A 125 5.77 1.67 -1.14
CA TYR A 125 6.61 0.77 -1.92
C TYR A 125 7.24 1.56 -3.07
N ARG A 126 8.55 1.73 -2.99
CA ARG A 126 9.36 2.31 -4.06
C ARG A 126 9.88 1.19 -4.95
N LEU A 127 9.43 1.16 -6.19
CA LEU A 127 9.85 0.22 -7.19
C LEU A 127 10.79 0.88 -8.20
N ARG A 128 11.76 0.11 -8.68
CA ARG A 128 12.72 0.58 -9.69
C ARG A 128 12.87 -0.46 -10.79
N GLY A 129 13.15 0.02 -11.99
CA GLY A 129 13.48 -0.82 -13.14
C GLY A 129 13.82 0.04 -14.35
N HIS A 130 13.86 -0.60 -15.52
CA HIS A 130 14.14 0.06 -16.78
C HIS A 130 13.02 -0.14 -17.79
N MET A 131 12.89 0.81 -18.71
CA MET A 131 12.03 0.74 -19.87
C MET A 131 12.84 1.04 -21.15
N PRO A 132 12.34 0.61 -22.32
CA PRO A 132 12.94 1.00 -23.60
C PRO A 132 12.99 2.52 -23.76
N LEU A 133 14.11 3.04 -24.27
CA LEU A 133 14.32 4.49 -24.48
C LEU A 133 13.37 5.10 -25.53
N ASP A 134 12.86 4.26 -26.42
CA ASP A 134 11.93 4.61 -27.49
C ASP A 134 10.46 4.41 -27.10
N ALA A 135 10.19 4.11 -25.82
CA ALA A 135 8.85 3.90 -25.28
C ALA A 135 7.90 5.06 -25.60
N ARG A 136 6.71 4.78 -26.16
CA ARG A 136 5.72 5.82 -26.54
C ARG A 136 4.42 5.74 -25.77
N THR A 137 4.01 4.55 -25.38
CA THR A 137 2.74 4.29 -24.70
C THR A 137 2.99 3.55 -23.41
N LEU A 138 2.24 3.92 -22.38
CA LEU A 138 2.26 3.25 -21.09
C LEU A 138 0.84 2.94 -20.63
N ARG A 139 0.64 1.73 -20.12
CA ARG A 139 -0.50 1.37 -19.28
C ARG A 139 -0.02 0.80 -17.96
N TRP A 140 -0.66 1.21 -16.88
CA TRP A 140 -0.36 0.78 -15.52
C TRP A 140 -1.46 -0.14 -15.00
N TYR A 141 -1.07 -1.22 -14.33
CA TYR A 141 -1.97 -2.10 -13.61
C TYR A 141 -1.46 -2.32 -12.20
N TYR A 142 -2.37 -2.13 -11.23
CA TYR A 142 -2.16 -2.47 -9.84
C TYR A 142 -3.15 -3.54 -9.43
N GLY A 143 -2.64 -4.70 -9.02
CA GLY A 143 -3.41 -5.90 -8.72
C GLY A 143 -3.99 -5.95 -7.31
N LEU A 144 -3.88 -4.87 -6.52
CA LEU A 144 -4.58 -4.76 -5.24
C LEU A 144 -5.89 -3.98 -5.46
N VAL A 145 -6.98 -4.46 -4.85
CA VAL A 145 -8.29 -3.81 -4.91
C VAL A 145 -8.24 -2.52 -4.10
N VAL A 146 -8.29 -1.38 -4.76
CA VAL A 146 -8.20 -0.03 -4.19
C VAL A 146 -9.32 0.86 -4.71
N ASP A 147 -9.74 1.82 -3.89
CA ASP A 147 -10.53 2.98 -4.32
C ASP A 147 -9.81 3.82 -5.39
N PRO A 148 -10.53 4.67 -6.15
CA PRO A 148 -9.92 5.56 -7.12
C PRO A 148 -8.80 6.42 -6.54
N TYR A 149 -7.69 6.52 -7.27
CA TYR A 149 -6.50 7.22 -6.79
C TYR A 149 -5.86 8.10 -7.87
N PRO A 150 -5.14 9.16 -7.48
CA PRO A 150 -4.34 9.93 -8.42
C PRO A 150 -3.10 9.13 -8.87
N LEU A 151 -2.85 9.17 -10.18
CA LEU A 151 -1.57 8.78 -10.78
C LEU A 151 -0.89 10.04 -11.29
N THR A 152 0.31 10.32 -10.78
CA THR A 152 1.18 11.39 -11.25
C THR A 152 2.32 10.80 -12.08
N ILE A 153 2.60 11.42 -13.23
CA ILE A 153 3.71 11.06 -14.14
C ILE A 153 4.57 12.30 -14.36
#